data_AF-B4MRC4-F1
#
_entry.id   AF-B4MRC4-F1
#
_cell.length_a   1.000
_cell.length_b   1.000
_cell.length_c   1.000
_cell.angle_alpha   90.00
_cell.angle_beta   90.00
_cell.angle_gamma   90.00
#
_symmetry.space_group_name_H-M   'P 1'
#
loop_
_entity.id
_entity.type
_entity.pdbx_description
1 polymer ?
#
loop_
_entity_poly.entity_id
_entity_poly.type
_entity_poly.pdbx_seq_one_letter_code
_entity_poly.pdbx_strand_id
1 'polypeptide(L)'
;MANNYLQPVNNHFTDDFDKLADVDDDLFLKNTRPKPSQSQRSTNPFENDNDDGDEDSPTASSIAAQRQAYAEKRRAIEQRTLDSTNKSLGLLYETEEVGKATAVELAKQREQLEKTSQHLDEIQSTLRFSQRHLNGLKSVFGGLKNYLSGNRDQPPTATASPTGSQTSSQEANSNIASGSSRAVPQPQATSAAQRYDNHPVSRLRSDASSSSASMQQQRGNPFQAQIDSNLDDMCDNLSRLKFLATDLGTEIESQNELLDNMNYKIEDVDLKMNKQNKEIKKLLTK
;
A
#
# COMPACT_ATOMS: atom_id res chain seq x y z
N MET A 1 18.28 -26.15 21.52
CA MET A 1 18.96 -25.18 20.63
C MET A 1 17.97 -24.07 20.24
N ALA A 2 17.52 -23.32 21.23
CA ALA A 2 16.68 -22.14 21.06
C ALA A 2 17.20 -21.15 22.10
N ASN A 3 17.51 -19.93 21.67
CA ASN A 3 17.74 -18.69 22.44
C ASN A 3 18.78 -17.85 21.69
N ASN A 4 18.36 -17.06 20.70
CA ASN A 4 19.11 -15.88 20.26
C ASN A 4 18.29 -14.90 19.39
N TYR A 5 17.04 -14.65 19.75
CA TYR A 5 16.26 -13.57 19.17
C TYR A 5 15.56 -12.84 20.30
N LEU A 6 16.26 -11.91 20.93
CA LEU A 6 15.70 -10.76 21.64
C LEU A 6 16.88 -9.85 22.04
N GLN A 7 17.44 -9.14 21.06
CA GLN A 7 18.12 -7.89 21.35
C GLN A 7 17.27 -6.76 20.78
N PRO A 8 16.93 -5.73 21.58
CA PRO A 8 16.20 -4.59 21.06
C PRO A 8 17.06 -3.89 20.01
N VAL A 9 16.47 -3.71 18.82
CA VAL A 9 17.05 -2.88 17.77
C VAL A 9 17.15 -1.48 18.34
N ASN A 10 18.35 -0.90 18.27
CA ASN A 10 18.64 0.42 18.81
C ASN A 10 17.69 1.44 18.15
N ASN A 11 16.74 1.97 18.93
CA ASN A 11 15.76 2.96 18.48
C ASN A 11 16.49 4.27 18.16
N HIS A 12 16.93 4.45 16.91
CA HIS A 12 17.46 5.72 16.42
C HIS A 12 16.36 6.74 16.08
N PHE A 13 15.18 6.61 16.71
CA PHE A 13 13.98 7.40 16.44
C PHE A 13 13.39 8.07 17.69
N THR A 14 13.98 7.87 18.88
CA THR A 14 13.42 8.39 20.14
C THR A 14 14.25 9.48 20.81
N ASP A 15 15.50 9.72 20.38
CA ASP A 15 16.42 10.62 21.10
C ASP A 15 16.46 12.08 20.57
N ASP A 16 15.70 12.39 19.51
CA ASP A 16 15.68 13.74 18.90
C ASP A 16 14.31 14.44 18.95
N PHE A 17 13.36 13.95 19.76
CA PHE A 17 12.14 14.72 20.06
C PHE A 17 12.32 15.75 21.19
N ASP A 18 13.34 15.58 22.04
CA ASP A 18 13.65 16.50 23.15
C ASP A 18 14.60 17.66 22.76
N LYS A 19 15.04 17.74 21.50
CA LYS A 19 15.83 18.88 20.97
C LYS A 19 15.01 19.98 20.30
N LEU A 20 13.70 19.95 20.47
CA LEU A 20 12.78 20.99 20.01
C LEU A 20 12.36 21.97 21.12
N ALA A 21 12.99 21.89 22.30
CA ALA A 21 12.79 22.88 23.36
C ALA A 21 13.80 24.04 23.24
N ASP A 22 13.25 25.24 23.32
CA ASP A 22 13.86 26.55 23.57
C ASP A 22 14.59 27.21 22.39
N VAL A 23 13.78 27.83 21.52
CA VAL A 23 14.14 29.20 21.11
C VAL A 23 14.19 30.01 22.40
N ASP A 24 15.40 30.38 22.84
CA ASP A 24 15.64 31.16 24.03
C ASP A 24 14.86 32.49 23.96
N ASP A 25 13.76 32.59 24.71
CA ASP A 25 12.88 33.76 24.75
C ASP A 25 13.68 35.03 25.14
N ASP A 26 14.79 34.87 25.88
CA ASP A 26 15.68 35.97 26.26
C ASP A 26 16.49 36.52 25.07
N LEU A 27 16.76 35.71 24.04
CA LEU A 27 17.41 36.15 22.80
C LEU A 27 16.45 36.97 21.92
N PHE A 28 15.15 36.64 21.95
CA PHE A 28 14.12 37.38 21.24
C PHE A 28 13.81 38.73 21.92
N LEU A 29 13.76 38.75 23.27
CA LEU A 29 13.50 39.97 24.06
C LEU A 29 14.66 40.98 24.01
N LYS A 30 15.92 40.51 23.95
CA LYS A 30 17.11 41.38 23.87
C LYS A 30 17.24 42.14 22.55
N ASN A 31 16.54 41.73 21.49
CA ASN A 31 16.54 42.43 20.20
C ASN A 31 15.46 43.52 20.09
N THR A 32 14.74 43.83 21.17
CA THR A 32 13.78 44.94 21.20
C THR A 32 14.47 46.26 21.59
N ARG A 33 14.51 47.18 20.63
CA ARG A 33 15.08 48.53 20.70
C ARG A 33 14.67 49.26 22.00
N PRO A 34 15.59 49.92 22.74
CA PRO A 34 15.21 50.68 23.93
C PRO A 34 14.38 51.90 23.53
N LYS A 35 13.30 52.17 24.25
CA LYS A 35 12.49 53.40 24.11
C LYS A 35 13.28 54.59 24.69
N PRO A 36 13.56 55.65 23.92
CA PRO A 36 13.76 56.96 24.50
C PRO A 36 12.40 57.64 24.71
N SER A 37 12.27 58.34 25.83
CA SER A 37 11.18 59.24 26.15
C SER A 37 11.03 60.35 25.10
N GLN A 38 9.79 60.57 24.67
CA GLN A 38 9.24 61.78 24.04
C GLN A 38 10.22 62.75 23.36
N SER A 39 10.25 62.71 22.02
CA SER A 39 10.05 63.88 21.16
C SER A 39 9.78 63.40 19.75
N GLN A 40 8.74 63.97 19.12
CA GLN A 40 8.31 63.63 17.76
C GLN A 40 9.45 63.90 16.78
N ARG A 41 9.98 62.86 16.13
CA ARG A 41 10.76 62.99 14.88
C ARG A 41 10.20 62.02 13.84
N SER A 42 9.98 62.55 12.65
CA SER A 42 9.32 61.98 11.48
C SER A 42 10.01 60.70 10.99
N THR A 43 9.22 59.72 10.57
CA THR A 43 9.65 58.45 9.96
C THR A 43 9.90 58.59 8.46
N ASN A 44 10.62 59.64 8.04
CA ASN A 44 10.94 59.87 6.62
C ASN A 44 12.44 59.63 6.35
N PRO A 45 12.81 58.65 5.50
CA PRO A 45 14.21 58.25 5.27
C PRO A 45 15.00 59.16 4.29
N PHE A 46 14.52 60.38 4.01
CA PHE A 46 15.18 61.34 3.12
C PHE A 46 15.51 62.69 3.78
N GLU A 47 15.32 62.81 5.09
CA GLU A 47 15.61 64.05 5.80
C GLU A 47 17.08 64.03 6.27
N ASN A 48 17.95 64.65 5.46
CA ASN A 48 19.35 64.92 5.78
C ASN A 48 19.40 65.96 6.93
N ASP A 49 19.47 65.46 8.17
CA ASP A 49 19.97 66.26 9.28
C ASP A 49 21.51 66.22 9.20
N ASN A 50 22.08 67.32 8.71
CA ASN A 50 23.49 67.62 8.86
C ASN A 50 23.75 67.88 10.35
N ASP A 51 24.34 66.91 11.06
CA ASP A 51 24.86 67.09 12.41
C ASP A 51 26.22 66.37 12.49
N ASP A 52 27.23 67.16 12.83
CA ASP A 52 28.64 66.83 12.81
C ASP A 52 29.01 65.82 13.92
N GLY A 53 29.67 64.71 13.57
CA GLY A 53 30.41 63.90 14.53
C GLY A 53 30.29 62.39 14.32
N ASP A 54 31.41 61.80 13.90
CA ASP A 54 31.76 60.37 13.95
C ASP A 54 31.12 59.46 12.88
N GLU A 55 31.86 59.34 11.78
CA GLU A 55 31.79 58.25 10.80
C GLU A 55 31.88 56.88 11.49
N ASP A 56 30.75 56.20 11.69
CA ASP A 56 30.73 54.75 11.85
C ASP A 56 30.10 54.12 10.60
N SER A 57 30.78 54.35 9.46
CA SER A 57 30.57 53.55 8.26
C SER A 57 30.89 52.10 8.62
N PRO A 58 29.97 51.14 8.42
CA PRO A 58 30.28 49.74 8.68
C PRO A 58 31.51 49.36 7.87
N THR A 59 32.62 49.13 8.56
CA THR A 59 33.92 48.93 7.91
C THR A 59 33.77 47.80 6.88
N ALA A 60 34.28 47.99 5.67
CA ALA A 60 34.17 47.01 4.58
C ALA A 60 34.63 45.60 4.99
N SER A 61 35.50 45.52 6.00
CA SER A 61 35.96 44.30 6.67
C SER A 61 34.83 43.50 7.35
N SER A 62 33.94 44.15 8.10
CA SER A 62 32.82 43.50 8.80
C SER A 62 31.79 42.91 7.81
N ILE A 63 31.49 43.65 6.75
CA ILE A 63 30.59 43.19 5.67
C ILE A 63 31.20 42.01 4.89
N ALA A 64 32.52 42.04 4.65
CA ALA A 64 33.23 40.93 4.00
C ALA A 64 33.23 39.65 4.86
N ALA A 65 33.49 39.79 6.17
CA ALA A 65 33.44 38.67 7.11
C ALA A 65 32.02 38.05 7.19
N GLN A 66 30.99 38.89 7.25
CA GLN A 66 29.60 38.43 7.24
C GLN A 66 29.26 37.69 5.93
N ARG A 67 29.68 38.21 4.77
CA ARG A 67 29.47 37.55 3.47
C ARG A 67 30.16 36.17 3.40
N GLN A 68 31.36 36.05 3.95
CA GLN A 68 32.08 34.77 4.00
C GLN A 68 31.35 33.75 4.89
N ALA A 69 30.90 34.16 6.08
CA ALA A 69 30.13 33.30 6.97
C ALA A 69 28.83 32.79 6.30
N TYR A 70 28.14 33.64 5.53
CA TYR A 70 26.98 33.22 4.75
C TYR A 70 27.35 32.25 3.62
N ALA A 71 28.48 32.44 2.94
CA ALA A 71 28.95 31.53 1.89
C ALA A 71 29.30 30.14 2.45
N GLU A 72 29.95 30.07 3.61
CA GLU A 72 30.27 28.82 4.30
C GLU A 72 29.00 28.09 4.76
N LYS A 73 28.05 28.82 5.38
CA LYS A 73 26.75 28.25 5.75
C LYS A 73 26.00 27.69 4.55
N ARG A 74 25.99 28.41 3.42
CA ARG A 74 25.38 27.93 2.18
C ARG A 74 26.03 26.63 1.71
N ARG A 75 27.36 26.57 1.64
CA ARG A 75 28.08 25.37 1.19
C ARG A 75 27.81 24.17 2.10
N ALA A 76 27.75 24.38 3.41
CA ALA A 76 27.43 23.33 4.37
C ALA A 76 26.01 22.78 4.17
N ILE A 77 25.02 23.66 3.92
CA ILE A 77 23.65 23.27 3.61
C ILE A 77 23.60 22.50 2.29
N GLU A 78 24.26 23.02 1.24
CA GLU A 78 24.32 22.38 -0.07
C GLU A 78 24.89 20.95 0.07
N GLN A 79 26.04 20.79 0.71
CA GLN A 79 26.65 19.46 0.91
C GLN A 79 25.74 18.50 1.69
N ARG A 80 25.16 18.95 2.81
CA ARG A 80 24.26 18.12 3.61
C ARG A 80 23.04 17.65 2.82
N THR A 81 22.46 18.52 1.99
CA THR A 81 21.31 18.18 1.16
C THR A 81 21.71 17.12 0.11
N LEU A 82 22.85 17.31 -0.56
CA LEU A 82 23.35 16.36 -1.55
C LEU A 82 23.57 14.98 -0.92
N ASP A 83 24.29 14.93 0.20
CA ASP A 83 24.55 13.68 0.94
C ASP A 83 23.24 13.00 1.37
N SER A 84 22.26 13.79 1.81
CA SER A 84 20.92 13.28 2.13
C SER A 84 20.23 12.65 0.92
N THR A 85 20.25 13.31 -0.24
CA THR A 85 19.63 12.76 -1.46
C THR A 85 20.30 11.47 -1.92
N ASN A 86 21.64 11.40 -1.87
CA ASN A 86 22.37 10.17 -2.21
C ASN A 86 22.03 9.02 -1.27
N LYS A 87 21.96 9.29 0.04
CA LYS A 87 21.57 8.29 1.04
C LYS A 87 20.16 7.78 0.79
N SER A 88 19.20 8.69 0.56
CA SER A 88 17.82 8.32 0.24
C SER A 88 17.74 7.48 -1.02
N LEU A 89 18.48 7.82 -2.07
CA LEU A 89 18.53 7.04 -3.30
C LEU A 89 19.07 5.61 -3.06
N GLY A 90 20.13 5.46 -2.26
CA GLY A 90 20.64 4.16 -1.86
C GLY A 90 19.60 3.31 -1.11
N LEU A 91 18.89 3.92 -0.16
CA LEU A 91 17.82 3.25 0.58
C LEU A 91 16.67 2.81 -0.34
N LEU A 92 16.32 3.61 -1.35
CA LEU A 92 15.27 3.25 -2.30
C LEU A 92 15.67 2.05 -3.16
N TYR A 93 16.92 1.98 -3.63
CA TYR A 93 17.42 0.81 -4.37
C TYR A 93 17.43 -0.45 -3.53
N GLU A 94 17.88 -0.37 -2.27
CA GLU A 94 17.85 -1.49 -1.33
C GLU A 94 16.39 -1.94 -1.06
N THR A 95 15.48 -0.98 -0.87
CA THR A 95 14.04 -1.27 -0.70
C THR A 95 13.46 -1.94 -1.93
N GLU A 96 13.86 -1.52 -3.14
CA GLU A 96 13.41 -2.13 -4.40
C GLU A 96 13.89 -3.58 -4.51
N GLU A 97 15.15 -3.86 -4.15
CA GLU A 97 15.71 -5.21 -4.14
C GLU A 97 14.97 -6.13 -3.16
N VAL A 98 14.75 -5.66 -1.92
CA VAL A 98 13.97 -6.39 -0.91
C VAL A 98 12.53 -6.63 -1.39
N GLY A 99 11.92 -5.63 -2.03
CA GLY A 99 10.59 -5.74 -2.63
C GLY A 99 10.52 -6.81 -3.73
N LYS A 100 11.52 -6.86 -4.62
CA LYS A 100 11.62 -7.91 -5.65
C LYS A 100 11.79 -9.30 -5.05
N ALA A 101 12.67 -9.44 -4.06
CA ALA A 101 12.86 -10.71 -3.37
C ALA A 101 11.56 -11.18 -2.69
N THR A 102 10.84 -10.25 -2.06
CA THR A 102 9.52 -10.51 -1.47
C THR A 102 8.51 -10.96 -2.51
N ALA A 103 8.48 -10.33 -3.70
CA ALA A 103 7.61 -10.74 -4.81
C ALA A 103 7.84 -12.18 -5.25
N VAL A 104 9.11 -12.58 -5.37
CA VAL A 104 9.49 -13.95 -5.73
C VAL A 104 9.04 -14.95 -4.66
N GLU A 105 9.23 -14.62 -3.38
CA GLU A 105 8.79 -15.50 -2.30
C GLU A 105 7.27 -15.62 -2.24
N LEU A 106 6.52 -14.52 -2.44
CA LEU A 106 5.06 -14.57 -2.52
C LEU A 106 4.57 -15.45 -3.67
N ALA A 107 5.19 -15.36 -4.85
CA ALA A 107 4.84 -16.24 -5.97
C ALA A 107 5.08 -17.73 -5.65
N LYS A 108 6.19 -18.03 -4.98
CA LYS A 108 6.51 -19.39 -4.53
C LYS A 108 5.56 -19.88 -3.44
N GLN A 109 5.12 -19.00 -2.54
CA GLN A 109 4.11 -19.33 -1.53
C GLN A 109 2.77 -19.63 -2.18
N ARG A 110 2.34 -18.82 -3.16
CA ARG A 110 1.14 -19.06 -3.94
C ARG A 110 1.13 -20.46 -4.56
N GLU A 111 2.21 -20.86 -5.21
CA GLU A 111 2.33 -22.19 -5.84
C GLU A 111 2.14 -23.32 -4.80
N GLN A 112 2.67 -23.15 -3.59
CA GLN A 112 2.50 -24.13 -2.50
C GLN A 112 1.04 -24.20 -2.02
N LEU A 113 0.36 -23.05 -1.91
CA LEU A 113 -1.07 -23.01 -1.55
C LEU A 113 -1.91 -23.67 -2.64
N GLU A 114 -1.64 -23.42 -3.91
CA GLU A 114 -2.37 -24.04 -5.03
C GLU A 114 -2.17 -25.56 -5.05
N LYS A 115 -0.94 -26.05 -4.86
CA LYS A 115 -0.65 -27.49 -4.73
C LYS A 115 -1.41 -28.11 -3.55
N THR A 116 -1.44 -27.42 -2.42
CA THR A 116 -2.16 -27.88 -1.22
C THR A 116 -3.66 -27.96 -1.49
N SER A 117 -4.24 -26.95 -2.15
CA SER A 117 -5.65 -26.94 -2.56
C SER A 117 -5.98 -28.11 -3.48
N GLN A 118 -5.11 -28.43 -4.45
CA GLN A 118 -5.29 -29.60 -5.34
C GLN A 118 -5.25 -30.92 -4.57
N HIS A 119 -4.31 -31.08 -3.63
CA HIS A 119 -4.26 -32.27 -2.79
C HIS A 119 -5.52 -32.42 -1.92
N LEU A 120 -6.09 -31.32 -1.41
CA LEU A 120 -7.36 -31.36 -0.68
C LEU A 120 -8.51 -31.85 -1.56
N ASP A 121 -8.58 -31.42 -2.82
CA ASP A 121 -9.58 -31.89 -3.78
C ASP A 121 -9.40 -33.39 -4.09
N GLU A 122 -8.15 -33.85 -4.24
CA GLU A 122 -7.83 -35.26 -4.44
C GLU A 122 -8.24 -36.12 -3.23
N ILE A 123 -7.95 -35.66 -2.01
CA ILE A 123 -8.37 -36.32 -0.78
C ILE A 123 -9.90 -36.38 -0.74
N GLN A 124 -10.59 -35.28 -1.03
CA GLN A 124 -12.05 -35.26 -1.06
C GLN A 124 -12.63 -36.27 -2.06
N SER A 125 -12.04 -36.38 -3.25
CA SER A 125 -12.42 -37.37 -4.27
C SER A 125 -12.18 -38.80 -3.78
N THR A 126 -11.00 -39.05 -3.20
CA THR A 126 -10.61 -40.34 -2.63
C THR A 126 -11.55 -40.75 -1.50
N LEU A 127 -11.92 -39.83 -0.63
CA LEU A 127 -12.90 -40.06 0.42
C LEU A 127 -14.27 -40.43 -0.18
N ARG A 128 -14.73 -39.78 -1.26
CA ARG A 128 -16.00 -40.17 -1.91
C ARG A 128 -15.95 -41.62 -2.43
N PHE A 129 -14.85 -42.00 -3.06
CA PHE A 129 -14.65 -43.36 -3.55
C PHE A 129 -14.57 -44.39 -2.41
N SER A 130 -13.79 -44.07 -1.37
CA SER A 130 -13.70 -44.84 -0.12
C SER A 130 -15.09 -45.07 0.49
N GLN A 131 -15.94 -44.04 0.58
CA GLN A 131 -17.29 -44.19 1.10
C GLN A 131 -18.13 -45.18 0.28
N ARG A 132 -18.01 -45.16 -1.06
CA ARG A 132 -18.71 -46.10 -1.94
C ARG A 132 -18.24 -47.53 -1.71
N HIS A 133 -16.94 -47.74 -1.51
CA HIS A 133 -16.40 -49.05 -1.12
C HIS A 133 -16.86 -49.51 0.25
N LEU A 134 -16.86 -48.64 1.26
CA LEU A 134 -17.37 -48.97 2.59
C LEU A 134 -18.85 -49.35 2.56
N ASN A 135 -19.65 -48.67 1.74
CA ASN A 135 -21.05 -49.04 1.52
C ASN A 135 -21.18 -50.42 0.85
N GLY A 136 -20.31 -50.74 -0.12
CA GLY A 136 -20.22 -52.07 -0.73
C GLY A 136 -19.86 -53.16 0.29
N LEU A 137 -18.86 -52.92 1.13
CA LEU A 137 -18.44 -53.86 2.20
C LEU A 137 -19.57 -54.09 3.20
N LYS A 138 -20.23 -53.03 3.68
CA LYS A 138 -21.42 -53.15 4.53
C LYS A 138 -22.50 -54.04 3.89
N SER A 139 -22.72 -53.89 2.58
CA SER A 139 -23.74 -54.64 1.85
C SER A 139 -23.41 -56.13 1.74
N VAL A 140 -22.16 -56.52 1.45
CA VAL A 140 -21.79 -57.95 1.34
C VAL A 140 -21.86 -58.68 2.68
N PHE A 141 -21.40 -58.06 3.78
CA PHE A 141 -21.51 -58.66 5.11
C PHE A 141 -22.96 -58.74 5.59
N GLY A 142 -23.80 -57.75 5.27
CA GLY A 142 -25.23 -57.76 5.57
C GLY A 142 -26.00 -58.81 4.77
N GLY A 143 -25.70 -58.95 3.47
CA GLY A 143 -26.31 -59.92 2.57
C GLY A 143 -25.97 -61.36 2.94
N LEU A 144 -24.71 -61.63 3.30
CA LEU A 144 -24.27 -62.94 3.80
C LEU A 144 -24.95 -63.28 5.13
N LYS A 145 -25.11 -62.32 6.04
CA LYS A 145 -25.86 -62.56 7.28
C LYS A 145 -27.32 -62.87 7.01
N ASN A 146 -27.98 -62.15 6.10
CA ASN A 146 -29.38 -62.39 5.75
C ASN A 146 -29.59 -63.68 4.95
N TYR A 147 -28.59 -64.10 4.17
CA TYR A 147 -28.61 -65.35 3.41
C TYR A 147 -28.26 -66.58 4.28
N LEU A 148 -27.40 -66.40 5.28
CA LEU A 148 -26.99 -67.45 6.22
C LEU A 148 -27.93 -67.57 7.42
N SER A 149 -28.60 -66.49 7.84
CA SER A 149 -29.74 -66.55 8.75
C SER A 149 -31.00 -66.86 7.94
N GLY A 150 -31.13 -68.10 7.49
CA GLY A 150 -32.31 -68.58 6.80
C GLY A 150 -33.57 -68.32 7.62
N ASN A 151 -34.32 -67.30 7.23
CA ASN A 151 -35.76 -67.14 7.47
C ASN A 151 -36.32 -66.43 6.25
N ARG A 152 -36.59 -67.22 5.21
CA ARG A 152 -37.53 -66.87 4.15
C ARG A 152 -38.92 -67.07 4.74
N ASP A 153 -39.67 -65.98 4.93
CA ASP A 153 -41.13 -65.99 4.80
C ASP A 153 -41.66 -64.55 4.71
N GLN A 154 -41.84 -64.07 3.47
CA GLN A 154 -43.11 -63.57 2.93
C GLN A 154 -42.89 -62.92 1.56
N PRO A 155 -43.70 -63.28 0.54
CA PRO A 155 -43.95 -62.41 -0.59
C PRO A 155 -45.13 -61.48 -0.25
N PRO A 156 -45.19 -60.24 -0.76
CA PRO A 156 -46.46 -59.62 -1.07
C PRO A 156 -46.71 -59.71 -2.57
N THR A 157 -47.81 -60.39 -2.86
CA THR A 157 -48.61 -60.31 -4.08
C THR A 157 -48.92 -58.86 -4.46
N ALA A 158 -48.89 -58.63 -5.78
CA ALA A 158 -49.48 -57.56 -6.58
C ALA A 158 -50.41 -56.56 -5.87
N THR A 159 -50.24 -55.27 -6.20
CA THR A 159 -51.36 -54.45 -6.72
C THR A 159 -50.83 -53.25 -7.51
N ALA A 160 -51.45 -53.02 -8.67
CA ALA A 160 -51.58 -51.78 -9.44
C ALA A 160 -50.36 -51.13 -10.14
N SER A 161 -50.24 -51.41 -11.45
CA SER A 161 -50.08 -50.35 -12.49
C SER A 161 -51.47 -49.73 -12.76
N PRO A 162 -51.67 -48.54 -13.38
CA PRO A 162 -50.93 -48.08 -14.56
C PRO A 162 -50.82 -46.54 -14.80
N THR A 163 -50.28 -46.17 -15.96
CA THR A 163 -50.62 -44.97 -16.77
C THR A 163 -50.16 -43.62 -16.20
N GLY A 164 -49.17 -42.93 -16.78
CA GLY A 164 -49.14 -42.49 -18.17
C GLY A 164 -49.73 -41.08 -18.26
N SER A 165 -48.88 -40.06 -18.42
CA SER A 165 -49.24 -38.75 -19.00
C SER A 165 -47.97 -38.00 -19.35
N GLN A 166 -47.63 -38.07 -20.63
CA GLN A 166 -46.93 -37.00 -21.33
C GLN A 166 -47.82 -35.76 -21.30
N THR A 167 -47.27 -34.56 -21.04
CA THR A 167 -47.68 -33.37 -21.80
C THR A 167 -46.46 -32.46 -21.98
N SER A 168 -46.29 -32.07 -23.23
CA SER A 168 -45.38 -31.07 -23.75
C SER A 168 -46.20 -29.82 -24.02
N SER A 169 -45.62 -28.64 -23.78
CA SER A 169 -45.95 -27.37 -24.47
C SER A 169 -44.94 -26.32 -23.96
N GLN A 170 -43.98 -25.90 -24.80
CA GLN A 170 -44.09 -24.79 -25.78
C GLN A 170 -44.38 -23.46 -25.07
N GLU A 171 -43.37 -22.60 -24.95
CA GLU A 171 -43.07 -21.49 -25.87
C GLU A 171 -44.12 -20.36 -25.80
N ALA A 172 -43.69 -19.15 -25.41
CA ALA A 172 -43.67 -17.98 -26.29
C ALA A 172 -43.49 -16.67 -25.49
N ASN A 173 -42.43 -15.95 -25.87
CA ASN A 173 -42.32 -14.50 -26.04
C ASN A 173 -43.42 -13.57 -25.53
N SER A 174 -42.97 -12.50 -24.88
CA SER A 174 -43.34 -11.15 -25.29
C SER A 174 -42.18 -10.16 -25.14
N ASN A 175 -41.65 -9.72 -26.28
CA ASN A 175 -40.96 -8.44 -26.43
C ASN A 175 -41.96 -7.31 -26.17
N ILE A 176 -41.58 -6.29 -25.40
CA ILE A 176 -41.98 -4.90 -25.69
C ILE A 176 -40.77 -3.98 -25.50
N ALA A 177 -40.40 -3.38 -26.63
CA ALA A 177 -39.48 -2.27 -26.75
C ALA A 177 -40.14 -0.95 -26.32
N SER A 178 -39.32 0.00 -25.88
CA SER A 178 -39.45 1.48 -25.94
C SER A 178 -38.74 2.01 -24.69
N GLY A 179 -37.66 2.77 -24.76
CA GLY A 179 -37.46 3.94 -25.60
C GLY A 179 -37.27 5.14 -24.67
N SER A 180 -36.26 5.95 -24.97
CA SER A 180 -35.98 7.29 -24.41
C SER A 180 -34.85 7.42 -23.38
N SER A 181 -33.66 7.65 -23.93
CA SER A 181 -32.83 8.83 -23.65
C SER A 181 -33.25 9.72 -22.47
N ARG A 182 -32.44 9.70 -21.41
CA ARG A 182 -32.31 10.83 -20.50
C ARG A 182 -30.84 11.14 -20.31
N ALA A 183 -30.43 12.25 -20.92
CA ALA A 183 -29.13 12.85 -20.85
C ALA A 183 -28.73 13.12 -19.39
N VAL A 184 -27.60 12.54 -18.99
CA VAL A 184 -26.83 12.95 -17.81
C VAL A 184 -25.88 14.05 -18.27
N PRO A 185 -25.86 15.25 -17.66
CA PRO A 185 -24.85 16.25 -17.96
C PRO A 185 -23.51 15.77 -17.39
N GLN A 186 -22.59 15.49 -18.30
CA GLN A 186 -21.18 15.21 -18.07
C GLN A 186 -20.49 16.51 -17.57
N PRO A 187 -19.84 16.54 -16.39
CA PRO A 187 -18.88 17.59 -16.08
C PRO A 187 -17.57 17.28 -16.80
N GLN A 188 -17.09 18.23 -17.59
CA GLN A 188 -15.83 18.18 -18.30
C GLN A 188 -14.66 17.80 -17.37
N ALA A 189 -13.88 16.80 -17.80
CA ALA A 189 -12.59 16.48 -17.24
C ALA A 189 -11.62 17.66 -17.52
N THR A 190 -11.43 18.51 -16.52
CA THR A 190 -10.32 19.46 -16.48
C THR A 190 -9.08 18.69 -16.04
N SER A 191 -8.03 18.74 -16.85
CA SER A 191 -6.73 18.14 -16.51
C SER A 191 -6.18 18.80 -15.24
N ALA A 192 -5.53 18.01 -14.37
CA ALA A 192 -5.00 18.46 -13.08
C ALA A 192 -4.05 19.69 -13.18
N ALA A 193 -3.46 19.92 -14.36
CA ALA A 193 -2.61 21.07 -14.66
C ALA A 193 -3.35 22.42 -14.66
N GLN A 194 -4.65 22.46 -15.02
CA GLN A 194 -5.39 23.72 -15.16
C GLN A 194 -5.88 24.32 -13.83
N ARG A 195 -5.80 23.56 -12.72
CA ARG A 195 -6.27 24.03 -11.40
C ARG A 195 -5.26 24.93 -10.68
N TYR A 196 -3.99 24.93 -11.10
CA TYR A 196 -2.94 25.75 -10.48
C TYR A 196 -2.82 27.16 -11.06
N ASP A 197 -3.41 27.42 -12.23
CA ASP A 197 -3.27 28.71 -12.94
C ASP A 197 -4.11 29.87 -12.36
N ASN A 198 -5.07 29.56 -11.48
CA ASN A 198 -5.98 30.55 -10.91
C ASN A 198 -5.71 30.86 -9.42
N HIS A 199 -4.53 30.54 -8.90
CA HIS A 199 -4.16 30.90 -7.53
C HIS A 199 -3.70 32.38 -7.44
N PRO A 200 -4.13 33.17 -6.44
CA PRO A 200 -3.73 34.59 -6.29
C PRO A 200 -2.20 34.80 -6.21
N VAL A 201 -1.46 33.78 -5.75
CA VAL A 201 0.02 33.77 -5.76
C VAL A 201 0.61 33.74 -7.18
N SER A 202 -0.06 33.10 -8.14
CA SER A 202 0.42 33.02 -9.53
C SER A 202 0.27 34.36 -10.26
N ARG A 203 -0.79 35.11 -9.96
CA ARG A 203 -1.06 36.43 -10.55
C ARG A 203 -0.14 37.54 -10.04
N LEU A 204 0.39 37.41 -8.82
CA LEU A 204 1.41 38.31 -8.27
C LEU A 204 2.78 38.14 -8.97
N ARG A 205 3.00 37.03 -9.68
CA ARG A 205 4.27 36.73 -10.36
C ARG A 205 4.26 37.10 -11.85
N SER A 206 3.10 37.41 -12.45
CA SER A 206 2.96 37.69 -13.88
C SER A 206 2.94 39.19 -14.22
N ASP A 207 3.62 40.04 -13.44
CA ASP A 207 3.84 41.43 -13.85
C ASP A 207 4.84 41.47 -15.02
N ALA A 208 4.36 41.99 -16.14
CA ALA A 208 4.83 41.77 -17.50
C ALA A 208 6.08 42.59 -17.88
N SER A 209 7.01 42.77 -16.94
CA SER A 209 8.27 43.51 -17.15
C SER A 209 9.53 42.72 -16.75
N SER A 210 9.40 41.46 -16.32
CA SER A 210 10.53 40.64 -15.80
C SER A 210 10.81 39.35 -16.58
N SER A 211 10.16 39.16 -17.73
CA SER A 211 10.26 37.92 -18.55
C SER A 211 11.58 37.76 -19.29
N SER A 212 12.47 38.75 -19.31
CA SER A 212 13.83 38.65 -19.87
C SER A 212 14.94 38.52 -18.82
N ALA A 213 14.65 38.73 -17.53
CA ALA A 213 15.67 38.69 -16.46
C ALA A 213 15.62 37.40 -15.60
N SER A 214 14.50 36.68 -15.60
CA SER A 214 14.31 35.45 -14.80
C SER A 214 14.76 34.16 -15.51
N MET A 215 15.07 34.23 -16.80
CA MET A 215 15.65 33.11 -17.58
C MET A 215 17.19 33.14 -17.64
N GLN A 216 17.84 34.18 -17.10
CA GLN A 216 19.30 34.36 -17.25
C GLN A 216 20.11 34.01 -15.99
N GLN A 217 19.45 33.58 -14.90
CA GLN A 217 20.11 33.06 -13.69
C GLN A 217 20.02 31.54 -13.51
N GLN A 218 19.48 30.80 -14.51
CA GLN A 218 19.73 29.37 -14.66
C GLN A 218 21.10 29.11 -15.33
N ARG A 219 22.14 29.86 -14.94
CA ARG A 219 23.52 29.40 -15.09
C ARG A 219 23.67 28.30 -14.04
N GLY A 220 23.37 27.07 -14.46
CA GLY A 220 23.21 25.89 -13.60
C GLY A 220 24.30 25.78 -12.56
N ASN A 221 23.95 26.02 -11.31
CA ASN A 221 24.80 25.59 -10.21
C ASN A 221 24.92 24.07 -10.34
N PRO A 222 26.14 23.51 -10.46
CA PRO A 222 26.32 22.06 -10.61
C PRO A 222 25.67 21.28 -9.46
N PHE A 223 25.63 21.89 -8.28
CA PHE A 223 24.88 21.43 -7.13
C PHE A 223 23.38 21.24 -7.39
N GLN A 224 22.71 22.25 -7.98
CA GLN A 224 21.27 22.19 -8.23
C GLN A 224 20.96 21.13 -9.29
N ALA A 225 21.75 21.06 -10.36
CA ALA A 225 21.59 20.05 -11.39
C ALA A 225 21.74 18.61 -10.84
N GLN A 226 22.67 18.41 -9.91
CA GLN A 226 22.85 17.11 -9.26
C GLN A 226 21.70 16.76 -8.32
N ILE A 227 21.18 17.73 -7.56
CA ILE A 227 19.99 17.51 -6.75
C ILE A 227 18.78 17.18 -7.62
N ASP A 228 18.53 17.95 -8.67
CA ASP A 228 17.39 17.72 -9.55
C ASP A 228 17.47 16.32 -10.18
N SER A 229 18.66 15.90 -10.63
CA SER A 229 18.90 14.54 -11.11
C SER A 229 18.64 13.47 -10.05
N ASN A 230 19.13 13.67 -8.83
CA ASN A 230 18.90 12.73 -7.73
C ASN A 230 17.40 12.66 -7.36
N LEU A 231 16.69 13.79 -7.37
CA LEU A 231 15.25 13.86 -7.10
C LEU A 231 14.45 13.12 -8.17
N ASP A 232 14.79 13.30 -9.44
CA ASP A 232 14.16 12.59 -10.56
C ASP A 232 14.37 11.07 -10.44
N ASP A 233 15.60 10.63 -10.16
CA ASP A 233 15.90 9.20 -9.92
C ASP A 233 15.10 8.66 -8.72
N MET A 234 14.98 9.43 -7.65
CA MET A 234 14.16 9.05 -6.49
C MET A 234 12.67 8.96 -6.86
N CYS A 235 12.13 9.87 -7.67
CA CYS A 235 10.76 9.82 -8.16
C CYS A 235 10.48 8.55 -9.00
N ASP A 236 11.43 8.17 -9.84
CA ASP A 236 11.34 6.97 -10.65
C ASP A 236 11.40 5.70 -9.78
N ASN A 237 12.31 5.65 -8.81
CA ASN A 237 12.41 4.55 -7.84
C ASN A 237 11.13 4.43 -7.00
N LEU A 238 10.59 5.55 -6.50
CA LEU A 238 9.34 5.57 -5.74
C LEU A 238 8.15 5.09 -6.60
N SER A 239 8.13 5.43 -7.88
CA SER A 239 7.12 4.94 -8.81
C SER A 239 7.22 3.42 -8.99
N ARG A 240 8.44 2.88 -9.19
CA ARG A 240 8.68 1.42 -9.23
C ARG A 240 8.26 0.73 -7.94
N LEU A 241 8.66 1.27 -6.80
CA LEU A 241 8.29 0.77 -5.47
C LEU A 241 6.78 0.78 -5.26
N LYS A 242 6.08 1.80 -5.73
CA LYS A 242 4.61 1.87 -5.67
C LYS A 242 3.96 0.75 -6.48
N PHE A 243 4.45 0.48 -7.69
CA PHE A 243 3.95 -0.63 -8.50
C PHE A 243 4.19 -1.96 -7.79
N LEU A 244 5.42 -2.21 -7.32
CA LEU A 244 5.74 -3.39 -6.51
C LEU A 244 4.81 -3.51 -5.29
N ALA A 245 4.68 -2.47 -4.47
CA ALA A 245 3.83 -2.51 -3.29
C ALA A 245 2.35 -2.79 -3.62
N THR A 246 1.86 -2.28 -4.75
CA THR A 246 0.50 -2.55 -5.22
C THR A 246 0.35 -4.01 -5.65
N ASP A 247 1.30 -4.54 -6.44
CA ASP A 247 1.30 -5.92 -6.90
C ASP A 247 1.46 -6.92 -5.75
N LEU A 248 2.30 -6.61 -4.76
CA LEU A 248 2.43 -7.42 -3.53
C LEU A 248 1.14 -7.39 -2.72
N GLY A 249 0.49 -6.22 -2.62
CA GLY A 249 -0.79 -6.08 -1.93
C GLY A 249 -1.91 -6.90 -2.58
N THR A 250 -2.02 -6.87 -3.91
CA THR A 250 -3.03 -7.64 -4.65
C THR A 250 -2.75 -9.14 -4.58
N GLU A 251 -1.49 -9.56 -4.63
CA GLU A 251 -1.10 -10.97 -4.49
C GLU A 251 -1.42 -11.49 -3.08
N ILE A 252 -1.16 -10.71 -2.02
CA ILE A 252 -1.52 -11.08 -0.64
C ILE A 252 -3.04 -11.23 -0.49
N GLU A 253 -3.84 -10.31 -1.03
CA GLU A 253 -5.30 -10.40 -0.98
C GLU A 253 -5.80 -11.66 -1.72
N SER A 254 -5.23 -11.97 -2.88
CA SER A 254 -5.57 -13.19 -3.62
C SER A 254 -5.18 -14.46 -2.86
N GLN A 255 -4.03 -14.47 -2.18
CA GLN A 255 -3.63 -15.60 -1.34
C GLN A 255 -4.51 -15.76 -0.11
N ASN A 256 -4.99 -14.66 0.49
CA ASN A 256 -5.96 -14.71 1.60
C ASN A 256 -7.27 -15.38 1.16
N GLU A 257 -7.81 -15.01 0.00
CA GLU A 257 -9.02 -15.65 -0.54
C GLU A 257 -8.78 -17.15 -0.83
N LEU A 258 -7.59 -17.52 -1.31
CA LEU A 258 -7.22 -18.93 -1.50
C LEU A 258 -7.13 -19.69 -0.16
N LEU A 259 -6.57 -19.07 0.87
CA LEU A 259 -6.48 -19.64 2.22
C LEU A 259 -7.87 -19.89 2.82
N ASP A 260 -8.79 -18.93 2.69
CA ASP A 260 -10.17 -19.08 3.18
C ASP A 260 -10.87 -20.26 2.48
N ASN A 261 -10.76 -20.33 1.15
CA ASN A 261 -11.28 -21.44 0.37
C ASN A 261 -10.68 -22.79 0.78
N MET A 262 -9.38 -22.84 1.03
CA MET A 262 -8.73 -24.05 1.53
C MET A 262 -9.19 -24.43 2.93
N ASN A 263 -9.41 -23.46 3.82
CA ASN A 263 -9.90 -23.75 5.16
C ASN A 263 -11.26 -24.47 5.10
N TYR A 264 -12.18 -24.00 4.25
CA TYR A 264 -13.45 -24.71 4.02
C TYR A 264 -13.26 -26.14 3.49
N LYS A 265 -12.33 -26.34 2.54
CA LYS A 265 -12.03 -27.68 2.01
C LYS A 265 -11.44 -28.61 3.08
N ILE A 266 -10.53 -28.09 3.91
CA ILE A 266 -9.91 -28.82 5.01
C ILE A 266 -10.97 -29.30 6.00
N GLU A 267 -11.89 -28.42 6.40
CA GLU A 267 -12.98 -28.77 7.31
C GLU A 267 -13.89 -29.88 6.76
N ASP A 268 -14.29 -29.78 5.48
CA ASP A 268 -15.12 -30.81 4.84
C ASP A 268 -14.39 -32.16 4.71
N VAL A 269 -13.10 -32.13 4.33
CA VAL A 269 -12.23 -33.31 4.27
C VAL A 269 -12.09 -33.95 5.66
N ASP A 270 -11.83 -33.17 6.70
CA ASP A 270 -11.68 -33.67 8.07
C ASP A 270 -12.98 -34.33 8.57
N LEU A 271 -14.13 -33.68 8.38
CA LEU A 271 -15.44 -34.23 8.75
C LEU A 271 -15.71 -35.57 8.06
N LYS A 272 -15.45 -35.66 6.75
CA LYS A 272 -15.64 -36.89 5.97
C LYS A 272 -14.67 -37.99 6.39
N MET A 273 -13.40 -37.65 6.57
CA MET A 273 -12.37 -38.59 7.02
C MET A 273 -12.72 -39.15 8.40
N ASN A 274 -13.11 -38.30 9.35
CA ASN A 274 -13.53 -38.72 10.69
C ASN A 274 -14.75 -39.62 10.67
N LYS A 275 -15.75 -39.31 9.82
CA LYS A 275 -16.92 -40.18 9.62
C LYS A 275 -16.52 -41.55 9.08
N GLN A 276 -15.70 -41.60 8.03
CA GLN A 276 -15.24 -42.85 7.43
C GLN A 276 -14.39 -43.69 8.38
N ASN A 277 -13.48 -43.06 9.11
CA ASN A 277 -12.67 -43.74 10.12
C ASN A 277 -13.55 -44.41 11.19
N LYS A 278 -14.60 -43.72 11.67
CA LYS A 278 -15.59 -44.32 12.59
C LYS A 278 -16.32 -45.52 11.96
N GLU A 279 -16.69 -45.43 10.67
CA GLU A 279 -17.36 -46.53 9.98
C GLU A 279 -16.46 -47.75 9.77
N ILE A 280 -15.20 -47.52 9.35
CA ILE A 280 -14.18 -48.56 9.21
C ILE A 280 -13.96 -49.28 10.54
N LYS A 281 -13.76 -48.53 11.63
CA LYS A 281 -13.61 -49.12 12.97
C LYS A 281 -14.79 -50.01 13.34
N LYS A 282 -16.03 -49.56 13.10
CA LYS A 282 -17.24 -50.36 13.35
C LYS A 282 -17.30 -51.65 12.52
N LEU A 283 -16.78 -51.64 11.29
CA LEU A 283 -16.69 -52.83 10.45
C LEU A 283 -15.64 -53.81 10.95
N LEU A 284 -14.51 -53.32 11.48
CA LEU A 284 -13.42 -54.15 12.01
C LEU A 284 -13.72 -54.75 13.38
N THR A 285 -14.52 -54.08 14.20
CA THR A 285 -14.90 -54.58 15.54
C THR A 285 -16.08 -55.55 15.55
N LYS A 286 -16.68 -55.84 14.39
CA LYS A 286 -17.77 -56.82 14.23
C LYS A 286 -17.23 -58.12 13.66
#